data_AF-Q89LN5-F1
#
_entry.id   AF-Q89LN5-F1
#
_cell.length_a   1.000
_cell.length_b   1.000
_cell.length_c   1.000
_cell.angle_alpha   90.00
_cell.angle_beta   90.00
_cell.angle_gamma   90.00
#
_symmetry.space_group_name_H-M   'P 1'
#
loop_
_entity.id
_entity.type
_entity.pdbx_description
1 polymer ?
#
loop_
_entity_poly.entity_id
_entity_poly.type
_entity_poly.pdbx_seq_one_letter_code
_entity_poly.pdbx_strand_id
1 'polypeptide(L)'
;MTHALNLTLKIKQDAATQAQLKNLEAIFADKVQPLIEDALKKSRIVHFARVVVIGTEYIQVITEYEGSHQEYTEFFRRELTPVFAAIFSLADMGGKELDVTNPNAFFEFSKSRNERSLGKATDNSTDINGNPSGWLFSAYDHMTVEDILTRLGK
;
A
#
# COMPACT_ATOMS: atom_id res chain seq x y z
N MET A 1 9.53 13.45 -5.07
CA MET A 1 8.22 13.92 -4.57
C MET A 1 7.61 12.78 -3.81
N THR A 2 7.13 13.05 -2.61
CA THR A 2 6.59 12.03 -1.72
C THR A 2 5.09 11.87 -1.95
N HIS A 3 4.67 10.62 -2.00
CA HIS A 3 3.30 10.21 -2.24
C HIS A 3 2.82 9.32 -1.11
N ALA A 4 1.51 9.31 -0.86
CA ALA A 4 0.87 8.38 0.04
C ALA A 4 -0.11 7.48 -0.71
N LEU A 5 -0.15 6.22 -0.29
CA LEU A 5 -1.22 5.28 -0.59
C LEU A 5 -1.83 4.86 0.75
N ASN A 6 -3.10 5.19 0.95
CA ASN A 6 -3.94 4.76 2.06
C ASN A 6 -4.99 3.78 1.53
N LEU A 7 -4.54 2.65 1.02
CA LEU A 7 -5.39 1.65 0.42
C LEU A 7 -6.31 1.05 1.49
N THR A 8 -7.60 1.34 1.42
CA THR A 8 -8.57 0.91 2.44
C THR A 8 -9.58 -0.04 1.81
N LEU A 9 -9.64 -1.26 2.33
CA LEU A 9 -10.47 -2.33 1.79
C LEU A 9 -11.45 -2.78 2.85
N LYS A 10 -12.74 -2.73 2.52
CA LYS A 10 -13.78 -3.38 3.33
C LYS A 10 -13.63 -4.89 3.21
N ILE A 11 -13.66 -5.61 4.32
CA ILE A 11 -13.55 -7.07 4.38
C ILE A 11 -14.94 -7.69 4.26
N LYS A 12 -15.08 -8.78 3.49
CA LYS A 12 -16.34 -9.54 3.46
C LYS A 12 -16.61 -10.17 4.83
N GLN A 13 -17.86 -10.14 5.28
CA GLN A 13 -18.24 -10.59 6.62
C GLN A 13 -18.74 -12.04 6.66
N ASP A 14 -18.62 -12.79 5.56
CA ASP A 14 -18.97 -14.21 5.54
C ASP A 14 -17.95 -15.04 6.34
N ALA A 15 -18.40 -16.19 6.86
CA ALA A 15 -17.59 -17.02 7.75
C ALA A 15 -16.29 -17.53 7.10
N ALA A 16 -16.28 -17.76 5.79
CA ALA A 16 -15.09 -18.22 5.09
C ALA A 16 -14.04 -17.11 5.03
N THR A 17 -14.44 -15.88 4.68
CA THR A 17 -13.54 -14.72 4.67
C THR A 17 -12.99 -14.40 6.07
N GLN A 18 -13.82 -14.50 7.11
CA GLN A 18 -13.38 -14.28 8.48
C GLN A 18 -12.38 -15.35 8.96
N ALA A 19 -12.52 -16.60 8.49
CA ALA A 19 -11.52 -17.63 8.73
C ALA A 19 -10.20 -17.35 7.98
N GLN A 20 -10.28 -16.83 6.75
CA GLN A 20 -9.09 -16.42 5.99
C GLN A 20 -8.36 -15.25 6.66
N LEU A 21 -9.09 -14.26 7.20
CA LEU A 21 -8.51 -13.15 7.96
C LEU A 21 -7.73 -13.68 9.17
N LYS A 22 -8.34 -14.55 9.98
CA LYS A 22 -7.67 -15.17 11.13
C LYS A 22 -6.42 -15.96 10.73
N ASN A 23 -6.47 -16.67 9.60
CA ASN A 23 -5.31 -17.37 9.09
C ASN A 23 -4.21 -16.39 8.65
N LEU A 24 -4.57 -15.31 7.95
CA LEU A 24 -3.62 -14.26 7.56
C LEU A 24 -2.93 -13.66 8.79
N GLU A 25 -3.68 -13.33 9.84
CA GLU A 25 -3.15 -12.84 11.12
C GLU A 25 -2.16 -13.84 11.74
N ALA A 26 -2.51 -15.13 11.76
CA ALA A 26 -1.68 -16.19 12.33
C ALA A 26 -0.35 -16.39 11.59
N ILE A 27 -0.33 -16.21 10.26
CA ILE A 27 0.87 -16.41 9.45
C ILE A 27 1.63 -15.10 9.17
N PHE A 28 1.11 -13.94 9.60
CA PHE A 28 1.59 -12.65 9.09
C PHE A 28 3.07 -12.43 9.41
N ALA A 29 3.46 -12.58 10.67
CA ALA A 29 4.83 -12.34 11.13
C ALA A 29 5.84 -13.31 10.48
N ASP A 30 5.47 -14.59 10.35
CA ASP A 30 6.42 -15.63 9.94
C ASP A 30 6.49 -15.84 8.42
N LYS A 31 5.43 -15.47 7.68
CA LYS A 31 5.31 -15.77 6.25
C LYS A 31 5.14 -14.53 5.38
N VAL A 32 4.36 -13.56 5.83
CA VAL A 32 3.99 -12.39 5.00
C VAL A 32 4.97 -11.25 5.20
N GLN A 33 5.28 -10.92 6.45
CA GLN A 33 6.16 -9.81 6.81
C GLN A 33 7.55 -9.93 6.16
N PRO A 34 8.24 -11.08 6.13
CA PRO A 34 9.55 -11.19 5.50
C PRO A 34 9.53 -10.88 3.99
N LEU A 35 8.44 -11.23 3.30
CA LEU A 35 8.27 -10.92 1.87
C LEU A 35 8.10 -9.41 1.66
N ILE A 36 7.28 -8.76 2.50
CA ILE A 36 7.11 -7.31 2.47
C ILE A 36 8.44 -6.62 2.76
N GLU A 37 9.16 -7.03 3.79
CA GLU A 37 10.46 -6.44 4.15
C GLU A 37 11.49 -6.54 3.02
N ASP A 38 11.56 -7.68 2.34
CA ASP A 38 12.46 -7.88 1.21
C ASP A 38 12.09 -6.97 0.03
N ALA A 39 10.81 -6.91 -0.33
CA ALA A 39 10.33 -6.01 -1.38
C ALA A 39 10.59 -4.53 -1.06
N LEU A 40 10.36 -4.10 0.19
CA LEU A 40 10.62 -2.74 0.64
C LEU A 40 12.11 -2.39 0.50
N LYS A 41 13.01 -3.27 0.97
CA LYS A 41 14.47 -3.09 0.86
C LYS A 41 14.92 -2.98 -0.61
N LYS A 42 14.37 -3.82 -1.49
CA LYS A 42 14.68 -3.78 -2.93
C LYS A 42 14.20 -2.51 -3.61
N SER A 43 13.04 -1.98 -3.21
CA SER A 43 12.42 -0.82 -3.86
C SER A 43 13.27 0.45 -3.73
N ARG A 44 13.93 0.65 -2.58
CA ARG A 44 14.70 1.86 -2.22
C ARG A 44 13.92 3.19 -2.37
N ILE A 45 12.59 3.14 -2.43
CA ILE A 45 11.72 4.33 -2.61
C ILE A 45 10.66 4.47 -1.52
N VAL A 46 10.49 3.47 -0.64
CA VAL A 46 9.46 3.48 0.41
C VAL A 46 10.06 3.94 1.72
N HIS A 47 9.53 5.03 2.28
CA HIS A 47 9.88 5.52 3.61
C HIS A 47 9.30 4.62 4.70
N PHE A 48 8.06 4.21 4.51
CA PHE A 48 7.29 3.48 5.49
C PHE A 48 6.16 2.68 4.83
N ALA A 49 5.87 1.51 5.38
CA ALA A 49 4.70 0.72 5.02
C ALA A 49 4.09 0.06 6.26
N ARG A 50 2.76 0.01 6.32
CA ARG A 50 2.01 -0.66 7.37
C ARG A 50 0.77 -1.32 6.79
N VAL A 51 0.53 -2.55 7.24
CA VAL A 51 -0.73 -3.26 7.04
C VAL A 51 -1.44 -3.29 8.39
N VAL A 52 -2.70 -2.88 8.44
CA VAL A 52 -3.49 -2.86 9.68
C VAL A 52 -4.88 -3.40 9.42
N VAL A 53 -5.37 -4.20 10.35
CA VAL A 53 -6.77 -4.62 10.39
C VAL A 53 -7.51 -3.70 11.38
N ILE A 54 -8.64 -3.14 10.96
CA ILE A 54 -9.47 -2.27 11.79
C ILE A 54 -10.75 -3.07 12.13
N GLY A 55 -10.80 -3.56 13.37
CA GLY A 55 -11.84 -4.48 13.82
C GLY A 55 -11.77 -5.79 13.03
N THR A 56 -12.89 -6.21 12.44
CA THR A 56 -12.97 -7.31 11.46
C THR A 56 -13.50 -6.83 10.11
N GLU A 57 -13.62 -5.51 9.95
CA GLU A 57 -14.40 -4.87 8.89
C GLU A 57 -13.53 -4.27 7.81
N TYR A 58 -12.29 -3.86 8.13
CA TYR A 58 -11.39 -3.25 7.17
C TYR A 58 -9.98 -3.79 7.31
N ILE A 59 -9.29 -3.88 6.18
CA ILE A 59 -7.84 -3.97 6.11
C ILE A 59 -7.34 -2.75 5.37
N GLN A 60 -6.28 -2.14 5.90
CA GLN A 60 -5.69 -0.94 5.35
C GLN A 60 -4.20 -1.15 5.12
N VAL A 61 -3.72 -0.76 3.94
CA VAL A 61 -2.30 -0.69 3.59
C VAL A 61 -1.94 0.78 3.46
N ILE A 62 -1.10 1.26 4.37
CA ILE A 62 -0.62 2.63 4.44
C ILE A 62 0.85 2.64 4.03
N THR A 63 1.19 3.37 2.98
CA THR A 63 2.57 3.50 2.53
C THR A 63 2.90 4.92 2.11
N GLU A 64 4.12 5.36 2.44
CA GLU A 64 4.70 6.61 1.99
C GLU A 64 5.94 6.33 1.14
N TYR A 65 5.99 6.87 -0.07
CA TYR A 65 6.99 6.50 -1.07
C TYR A 65 7.26 7.62 -2.08
N GLU A 66 8.32 7.42 -2.86
CA GLU A 66 8.74 8.31 -3.94
C GLU A 66 8.52 7.71 -5.32
N GLY A 67 8.59 8.57 -6.34
CA GLY A 67 8.46 8.16 -7.74
C GLY A 67 7.00 8.08 -8.18
N SER A 68 6.74 7.52 -9.36
CA SER A 68 5.38 7.51 -9.88
C SER A 68 4.50 6.45 -9.19
N HIS A 69 3.21 6.78 -9.03
CA HIS A 69 2.22 5.83 -8.52
C HIS A 69 2.15 4.54 -9.36
N GLN A 70 2.34 4.64 -10.67
CA GLN A 70 2.30 3.50 -11.60
C GLN A 70 3.52 2.58 -11.45
N GLU A 71 4.72 3.15 -11.37
CA GLU A 71 5.94 2.36 -11.14
C GLU A 71 5.92 1.70 -9.76
N TYR A 72 5.49 2.44 -8.73
CA TYR A 72 5.31 1.91 -7.39
C TYR A 72 4.35 0.71 -7.37
N THR A 73 3.14 0.90 -7.90
CA THR A 73 2.12 -0.17 -7.91
C THR A 73 2.56 -1.37 -8.73
N GLU A 74 3.20 -1.18 -9.88
CA GLU A 74 3.69 -2.29 -10.71
C GLU A 74 4.83 -3.05 -10.05
N PHE A 75 5.79 -2.34 -9.43
CA PHE A 75 6.89 -2.97 -8.70
C PHE A 75 6.36 -3.89 -7.61
N PHE A 76 5.49 -3.36 -6.74
CA PHE A 76 4.96 -4.14 -5.63
C PHE A 76 3.98 -5.21 -6.11
N ARG A 77 3.20 -4.99 -7.17
CA ARG A 77 2.35 -6.03 -7.77
C ARG A 77 3.20 -7.25 -8.14
N ARG A 78 4.38 -7.04 -8.75
CA ARG A 78 5.29 -8.13 -9.15
C ARG A 78 5.99 -8.79 -7.96
N GLU A 79 6.56 -8.02 -7.05
CA GLU A 79 7.31 -8.57 -5.91
C GLU A 79 6.39 -9.23 -4.86
N LEU A 80 5.16 -8.73 -4.71
CA LEU A 80 4.22 -9.11 -3.66
C LEU A 80 2.91 -9.70 -4.21
N THR A 81 2.90 -10.24 -5.43
CA THR A 81 1.70 -10.89 -6.00
C THR A 81 0.98 -11.83 -5.01
N PRO A 82 1.66 -12.78 -4.33
CA PRO A 82 0.96 -13.68 -3.39
C PRO A 82 0.40 -12.95 -2.15
N VAL A 83 1.06 -11.88 -1.69
CA VAL A 83 0.60 -11.10 -0.53
C VAL A 83 -0.64 -10.28 -0.90
N PHE A 84 -0.63 -9.60 -2.05
CA PHE A 84 -1.80 -8.86 -2.51
C PHE A 84 -2.96 -9.78 -2.86
N ALA A 85 -2.71 -10.96 -3.43
CA ALA A 85 -3.75 -11.96 -3.65
C ALA A 85 -4.44 -12.35 -2.32
N ALA A 86 -3.67 -12.58 -1.26
CA ALA A 86 -4.21 -12.91 0.06
C ALA A 86 -4.96 -11.75 0.71
N ILE A 87 -4.50 -10.50 0.55
CA ILE A 87 -5.21 -9.32 1.09
C ILE A 87 -6.49 -9.04 0.30
N PHE A 88 -6.43 -9.10 -1.04
CA PHE A 88 -7.57 -8.78 -1.90
C PHE A 88 -8.63 -9.87 -1.95
N SER A 89 -8.29 -11.13 -1.65
CA SER A 89 -9.31 -12.18 -1.49
C SER A 89 -10.29 -11.86 -0.35
N LEU A 90 -9.81 -11.18 0.69
CA LEU A 90 -10.63 -10.74 1.83
C LEU A 90 -11.56 -9.58 1.47
N ALA A 91 -11.21 -8.79 0.47
CA ALA A 91 -11.88 -7.54 0.18
C ALA A 91 -13.27 -7.78 -0.45
N ASP A 92 -14.26 -7.00 0.01
CA ASP A 92 -15.52 -6.85 -0.67
C ASP A 92 -15.33 -5.98 -1.91
N MET A 93 -15.21 -6.66 -3.03
CA MET A 93 -14.96 -6.04 -4.32
C MET A 93 -16.23 -5.46 -4.97
N GLY A 94 -17.39 -5.52 -4.30
CA GLY A 94 -18.65 -5.05 -4.87
C GLY A 94 -19.04 -5.80 -6.15
N GLY A 95 -18.70 -7.09 -6.25
CA GLY A 95 -18.98 -7.94 -7.40
C GLY A 95 -17.98 -7.88 -8.55
N LYS A 96 -16.86 -7.16 -8.41
CA LYS A 96 -15.79 -7.13 -9.43
C LYS A 96 -14.65 -8.09 -9.05
N GLU A 97 -14.30 -9.01 -9.94
CA GLU A 97 -13.04 -9.75 -9.78
C GLU A 97 -11.87 -8.86 -10.16
N LEU A 98 -10.78 -8.92 -9.39
CA LEU A 98 -9.53 -8.24 -9.71
C LEU A 98 -8.50 -9.26 -10.18
N ASP A 99 -8.06 -9.10 -11.41
CA ASP A 99 -6.87 -9.78 -11.92
C ASP A 99 -5.61 -9.07 -11.41
N VAL A 100 -5.01 -9.60 -10.35
CA VAL A 100 -3.76 -9.08 -9.77
C VAL A 100 -2.54 -9.27 -10.68
N THR A 101 -2.67 -10.03 -11.77
CA THR A 101 -1.61 -10.20 -12.76
C THR A 101 -1.63 -9.12 -13.83
N ASN A 102 -2.74 -8.38 -13.96
CA ASN A 102 -2.90 -7.28 -14.90
C ASN A 102 -2.48 -5.94 -14.26
N PRO A 103 -1.41 -5.28 -14.74
CA PRO A 103 -0.92 -4.02 -14.21
C PRO A 103 -1.98 -2.92 -14.14
N ASN A 104 -2.76 -2.74 -15.21
CA ASN A 104 -3.76 -1.69 -15.30
C ASN A 104 -4.93 -1.97 -14.35
N ALA A 105 -5.39 -3.22 -14.27
CA ALA A 105 -6.46 -3.59 -13.35
C ALA A 105 -6.05 -3.36 -11.89
N PHE A 106 -4.81 -3.73 -11.54
CA PHE A 106 -4.26 -3.51 -10.20
C PHE A 106 -4.11 -2.03 -9.86
N PHE A 107 -3.57 -1.23 -10.78
CA PHE A 107 -3.41 0.21 -10.59
C PHE A 107 -4.75 0.93 -10.41
N GLU A 108 -5.70 0.71 -11.33
CA GLU A 108 -7.02 1.33 -11.27
C GLU A 108 -7.80 0.89 -10.03
N PHE A 109 -7.68 -0.38 -9.64
CA PHE A 109 -8.26 -0.85 -8.38
C PHE A 109 -7.65 -0.15 -7.17
N SER A 110 -6.32 -0.11 -7.07
CA SER A 110 -5.62 0.55 -5.97
C SER A 110 -5.99 2.03 -5.87
N LYS A 111 -6.09 2.71 -7.01
CA LYS A 111 -6.56 4.09 -7.14
C LYS A 111 -8.00 4.26 -6.64
N SER A 112 -8.92 3.37 -7.01
CA SER A 112 -10.33 3.44 -6.58
C SER A 112 -10.54 3.20 -5.08
N ARG A 113 -9.53 2.64 -4.40
CA ARG A 113 -9.56 2.30 -2.97
C ARG A 113 -8.56 3.12 -2.15
N ASN A 114 -7.90 4.11 -2.77
CA ASN A 114 -6.95 4.98 -2.10
C ASN A 114 -7.71 6.10 -1.39
N GLU A 115 -7.75 6.05 -0.06
CA GLU A 115 -8.38 7.10 0.72
C GLU A 115 -7.49 8.34 0.78
N ARG A 116 -8.11 9.51 0.66
CA ARG A 116 -7.39 10.77 0.67
C ARG A 116 -7.01 11.16 2.11
N SER A 117 -5.73 11.42 2.36
CA SER A 117 -5.28 12.04 3.60
C SER A 117 -5.91 13.42 3.79
N LEU A 118 -6.19 13.81 5.04
CA LEU A 118 -6.73 15.12 5.35
C LEU A 118 -5.74 16.25 5.05
N GLY A 119 -6.26 17.48 4.94
CA GLY A 119 -5.46 18.66 4.62
C GLY A 119 -5.12 18.78 3.14
N LYS A 120 -4.20 19.71 2.83
CA LYS A 120 -3.74 19.99 1.47
C LYS A 120 -2.24 20.25 1.52
N ALA A 121 -1.48 19.51 0.73
CA ALA A 121 -0.04 19.70 0.65
C ALA A 121 0.36 21.09 0.12
N THR A 122 1.51 21.58 0.59
CA THR A 122 2.10 22.87 0.19
C THR A 122 3.33 22.72 -0.70
N ASP A 123 3.76 21.48 -0.97
CA ASP A 123 4.98 21.12 -1.69
C ASP A 123 4.71 20.67 -3.15
N ASN A 124 3.55 21.08 -3.69
CA ASN A 124 3.03 20.67 -5.01
C ASN A 124 2.85 19.14 -5.19
N SER A 125 2.91 18.34 -4.12
CA SER A 125 2.63 16.92 -4.24
C SER A 125 1.20 16.66 -4.72
N THR A 126 1.05 15.62 -5.53
CA THR A 126 -0.23 15.21 -6.09
C THR A 126 -0.68 13.85 -5.57
N ASP A 127 -1.99 13.66 -5.51
CA ASP A 127 -2.59 12.36 -5.30
C ASP A 127 -2.56 11.52 -6.58
N ILE A 128 -3.04 10.27 -6.48
CA ILE A 128 -3.05 9.30 -7.58
C ILE A 128 -3.88 9.73 -8.80
N ASN A 129 -4.65 10.82 -8.70
CA ASN A 129 -5.42 11.40 -9.79
C ASN A 129 -4.77 12.66 -10.37
N GLY A 130 -3.62 13.09 -9.85
CA GLY A 130 -2.95 14.33 -10.25
C GLY A 130 -3.52 15.58 -9.58
N ASN A 131 -4.44 15.46 -8.62
CA ASN A 131 -4.93 16.61 -7.84
C ASN A 131 -3.96 16.92 -6.70
N PRO A 132 -3.97 18.13 -6.10
CA PRO A 132 -3.15 18.42 -4.92
C PRO A 132 -3.36 17.36 -3.83
N SER A 133 -2.30 16.76 -3.31
CA SER A 133 -2.36 15.66 -2.35
C SER A 133 -2.89 16.10 -0.98
N GLY A 134 -3.26 15.14 -0.13
CA GLY A 134 -3.51 15.40 1.29
C GLY A 134 -2.21 15.73 2.02
N TRP A 135 -2.29 16.36 3.19
CA TRP A 135 -1.09 16.71 3.94
C TRP A 135 -0.36 15.46 4.44
N LEU A 136 0.97 15.42 4.25
CA LEU A 136 1.85 14.40 4.80
C LEU A 136 2.80 15.04 5.80
N PHE A 137 2.90 14.44 6.99
CA PHE A 137 3.79 14.93 8.04
C PHE A 137 5.15 14.28 7.88
N SER A 138 6.18 15.08 7.62
CA SER A 138 7.57 14.63 7.62
C SER A 138 8.29 15.14 8.85
N ALA A 139 8.96 14.26 9.58
CA ALA A 139 9.80 14.64 10.72
C ALA A 139 11.15 15.24 10.30
N TYR A 140 11.55 15.08 9.04
CA TYR A 140 12.89 15.39 8.56
C TYR A 140 12.84 16.16 7.23
N ASP A 141 12.12 17.28 7.20
CA ASP A 141 12.08 18.23 6.09
C ASP A 141 11.94 17.60 4.69
N HIS A 142 11.12 16.55 4.56
CA HIS A 142 10.85 15.85 3.31
C HIS A 142 12.10 15.24 2.63
N MET A 143 13.11 14.85 3.41
CA MET A 143 14.25 14.07 2.92
C MET A 143 13.79 12.82 2.18
N THR A 144 14.40 12.58 1.02
CA THR A 144 14.12 11.37 0.24
C THR A 144 14.75 10.11 0.83
N VAL A 145 14.27 8.92 0.46
CA VAL A 145 14.91 7.64 0.78
C VAL A 145 16.34 7.62 0.22
N GLU A 146 16.56 8.17 -0.97
CA GLU A 146 17.90 8.35 -1.54
C GLU A 146 18.78 9.25 -0.66
N ASP A 147 18.27 10.39 -0.20
CA ASP A 147 18.99 11.28 0.73
C ASP A 147 19.36 10.56 2.03
N ILE A 148 18.41 9.80 2.59
CA ILE A 148 18.61 9.04 3.82
C ILE A 148 19.69 7.98 3.62
N LEU A 149 19.59 7.17 2.56
CA LEU A 149 20.55 6.09 2.27
C LEU A 149 21.95 6.64 1.99
N THR A 150 22.05 7.76 1.25
CA THR A 150 23.31 8.47 1.01
C THR A 150 23.97 8.91 2.31
N ARG A 151 23.21 9.51 3.23
CA ARG A 151 23.74 9.93 4.54
C ARG A 151 24.14 8.76 5.45
N LEU A 152 23.55 7.58 5.23
CA LEU A 152 23.91 6.35 5.93
C LEU A 152 25.04 5.56 5.25
N GLY A 153 25.50 5.98 4.06
CA GLY A 153 26.52 5.28 3.28
C GLY A 153 26.05 3.94 2.70
N LYS A 154 24.80 3.86 2.21
CA LYS A 154 24.13 2.64 1.72
C LYS A 154 23.60 2.71 0.29
#